data_AF-A0A9E1MYD5-F1
#
_entry.id   AF-A0A9E1MYD5-F1
#
_cell.length_a   1.000
_cell.length_b   1.000
_cell.length_c   1.000
_cell.angle_alpha   90.00
_cell.angle_beta   90.00
_cell.angle_gamma   90.00
#
_symmetry.space_group_name_H-M   'P 1'
#
loop_
_entity.id
_entity.type
_entity.pdbx_description
1 polymer ?
#
loop_
_entity_poly.entity_id
_entity_poly.type
_entity_poly.pdbx_seq_one_letter_code
_entity_poly.pdbx_strand_id
1 'polypeptide(L)'
;MLKYAIRKLLLTIPLIIGVVTLIFFLIELSPGNIADKFFTPDTTPEVRELIIAKYGLDQPAITRYFLMLRNLAVFDFGVSMAQERPAFDVILDALPNTLILSAITLLVIFPTG
;
A
#
# COMPACT_ATOMS: atom_id res chain seq x y z
N MET A 1 -24.87 -11.03 17.48
CA MET A 1 -23.44 -10.62 17.55
C MET A 1 -22.62 -11.21 16.40
N LEU A 2 -22.49 -12.54 16.25
CA LEU A 2 -21.63 -13.15 15.20
C LEU A 2 -22.02 -12.77 13.76
N LYS A 3 -23.32 -12.84 13.41
CA LYS A 3 -23.83 -12.43 12.08
C LYS A 3 -23.52 -10.95 11.76
N TYR A 4 -23.53 -10.09 12.78
CA TYR A 4 -23.20 -8.67 12.64
C TYR A 4 -21.69 -8.47 12.42
N ALA A 5 -20.85 -9.16 13.19
CA ALA A 5 -19.39 -9.12 13.02
C ALA A 5 -18.95 -9.61 11.64
N ILE A 6 -19.51 -10.73 11.16
CA ILE A 6 -19.23 -11.25 9.80
C ILE A 6 -19.65 -10.23 8.73
N ARG A 7 -20.85 -9.65 8.84
CA ARG A 7 -21.31 -8.62 7.89
C ARG A 7 -20.37 -7.42 7.88
N LYS A 8 -19.92 -6.95 9.04
CA LYS A 8 -18.94 -5.85 9.17
C LYS A 8 -17.60 -6.19 8.51
N LEU A 9 -17.06 -7.37 8.77
CA LEU A 9 -15.82 -7.85 8.13
C LEU A 9 -15.95 -7.90 6.61
N LEU A 10 -17.05 -8.45 6.09
CA LEU A 10 -17.32 -8.49 4.65
C LEU A 10 -17.43 -7.10 4.03
N LEU A 11 -18.00 -6.12 4.74
CA LEU A 11 -18.05 -4.73 4.28
C LEU A 11 -16.68 -4.03 4.33
N THR A 12 -15.74 -4.54 5.10
CA THR A 12 -14.38 -3.97 5.18
C THR A 12 -13.54 -4.36 3.97
N ILE A 13 -13.80 -5.52 3.36
CA ILE A 13 -13.12 -5.99 2.15
C ILE A 13 -13.22 -5.00 0.98
N PRO A 14 -14.42 -4.57 0.53
CA PRO A 14 -14.52 -3.61 -0.58
C PRO A 14 -13.92 -2.25 -0.22
N LEU A 15 -13.93 -1.85 1.06
CA LEU A 15 -13.26 -0.64 1.51
C LEU A 15 -11.74 -0.73 1.33
N ILE A 16 -11.14 -1.83 1.79
CA ILE A 16 -9.69 -2.07 1.62
C ILE A 16 -9.33 -2.08 0.14
N ILE A 17 -10.09 -2.81 -0.68
CA ILE A 17 -9.87 -2.84 -2.13
C ILE A 17 -9.95 -1.43 -2.68
N GLY A 18 -11.01 -0.66 -2.37
CA GLY A 18 -11.16 0.72 -2.84
C GLY A 18 -10.00 1.65 -2.45
N VAL A 19 -9.51 1.56 -1.22
CA VAL A 19 -8.34 2.33 -0.76
C VAL A 19 -7.07 1.92 -1.51
N VAL A 20 -6.83 0.62 -1.66
CA VAL A 20 -5.67 0.09 -2.39
C VAL A 20 -5.71 0.49 -3.87
N THR A 21 -6.88 0.38 -4.50
CA THR A 21 -7.12 0.84 -5.88
C THR A 21 -6.83 2.33 -6.01
N LEU A 22 -7.34 3.14 -5.08
CA LEU A 22 -7.10 4.57 -5.08
C LEU A 22 -5.61 4.89 -4.97
N ILE A 23 -4.90 4.27 -4.02
CA ILE A 23 -3.46 4.46 -3.85
C ILE A 23 -2.69 4.05 -5.12
N PHE A 24 -3.05 2.92 -5.74
CA PHE A 24 -2.44 2.47 -6.99
C PHE A 24 -2.59 3.52 -8.10
N PHE A 25 -3.80 4.05 -8.30
CA PHE A 25 -4.03 5.08 -9.31
C PHE A 25 -3.31 6.40 -8.97
N LEU A 26 -3.25 6.79 -7.70
CA LEU A 26 -2.50 7.98 -7.29
C LEU A 26 -1.02 7.85 -7.60
N ILE A 27 -0.45 6.66 -7.45
CA ILE A 27 0.93 6.36 -7.81
C ILE A 27 1.11 6.35 -9.32
N GLU A 28 0.23 5.69 -10.07
CA GLU A 28 0.35 5.53 -11.52
C GLU A 28 0.14 6.86 -12.27
N LEU A 29 -0.73 7.73 -11.76
CA LEU A 29 -0.98 9.07 -12.31
C LEU A 29 0.05 10.11 -11.85
N SER A 30 0.89 9.78 -10.86
CA SER A 30 1.93 10.69 -10.38
C SER A 30 2.94 10.93 -11.51
N PRO A 31 3.28 12.19 -11.83
CA PRO A 31 4.36 12.48 -12.77
C PRO A 31 5.69 12.01 -12.15
N GLY A 32 6.36 11.06 -12.82
CA GLY A 32 7.57 10.38 -12.37
C GLY A 32 7.31 8.96 -11.89
N ASN A 33 8.07 7.99 -12.41
CA ASN A 33 8.03 6.62 -11.93
C ASN A 33 8.55 6.59 -10.49
N ILE A 34 7.98 5.79 -9.59
CA ILE A 34 8.57 5.59 -8.24
C ILE A 34 10.05 5.18 -8.38
N ALA A 35 10.38 4.43 -9.42
CA ALA A 35 11.77 4.09 -9.74
C ALA A 35 12.65 5.31 -10.04
N ASP A 36 12.10 6.41 -10.54
CA ASP A 36 12.87 7.63 -10.79
C ASP A 36 13.36 8.29 -9.50
N LYS A 37 12.72 8.00 -8.35
CA LYS A 37 13.26 8.39 -7.03
C LYS A 37 14.45 7.54 -6.58
N PHE A 38 14.65 6.36 -7.18
CA PHE A 38 15.81 5.49 -6.95
C PHE A 38 16.94 5.75 -7.95
N PHE A 39 16.66 6.46 -9.04
CA PHE A 39 17.67 6.82 -10.02
C PHE A 39 18.39 8.10 -9.58
N THR A 40 19.60 7.93 -9.08
CA THR A 40 20.58 9.02 -8.97
C THR A 40 21.13 9.39 -10.34
N PRO A 41 21.67 10.60 -10.54
CA PRO A 41 22.35 10.98 -11.79
C PRO A 41 23.44 9.98 -12.24
N ASP A 42 24.03 9.25 -11.28
CA ASP A 42 25.08 8.25 -11.52
C ASP A 42 24.54 6.84 -11.83
N THR A 43 23.22 6.63 -11.86
CA THR A 43 22.64 5.32 -12.15
C THR A 43 22.86 4.95 -13.61
N THR A 44 23.65 3.89 -13.85
CA THR A 44 23.90 3.43 -15.22
C THR A 44 22.63 2.87 -15.87
N PRO A 45 22.54 2.92 -17.21
CA PRO A 45 21.42 2.35 -17.95
C PRO A 45 21.16 0.87 -17.59
N GLU A 46 22.21 0.07 -17.36
CA GLU A 46 22.03 -1.34 -16.98
C GLU A 46 21.36 -1.51 -15.61
N VAL A 47 21.75 -0.68 -14.62
CA VAL A 47 21.15 -0.71 -13.28
C VAL A 47 19.69 -0.25 -13.34
N ARG A 48 19.37 0.71 -14.22
CA ARG A 48 17.99 1.16 -14.46
C ARG A 48 17.10 0.05 -14.98
N GLU A 49 17.55 -0.69 -16.00
CA GLU A 49 16.80 -1.83 -16.55
C GLU A 49 16.61 -2.96 -15.52
N LEU A 50 17.64 -3.26 -14.73
CA LEU A 50 17.54 -4.24 -13.64
C LEU A 50 16.49 -3.86 -12.61
N ILE A 51 16.40 -2.59 -12.22
CA ILE A 51 15.39 -2.09 -11.27
C ILE A 51 13.98 -2.17 -11.87
N ILE A 52 13.82 -1.79 -13.14
CA ILE A 52 12.54 -1.86 -13.85
C ILE A 52 12.04 -3.31 -13.89
N ALA A 53 12.90 -4.25 -14.29
CA ALA A 53 12.56 -5.67 -14.35
C ALA A 53 12.30 -6.28 -12.97
N LYS A 54 13.12 -5.94 -11.97
CA LYS A 54 12.97 -6.44 -10.59
C LYS A 54 11.62 -6.06 -9.98
N TYR A 55 11.11 -4.87 -10.30
CA TYR A 55 9.87 -4.35 -9.75
C TYR A 55 8.68 -4.45 -10.72
N GLY A 56 8.85 -5.14 -11.85
CA GLY A 56 7.81 -5.36 -12.84
C GLY A 56 7.26 -4.06 -13.43
N LEU A 57 8.07 -3.00 -13.48
CA LEU A 57 7.68 -1.68 -13.99
C LEU A 57 7.60 -1.64 -15.52
N ASP A 58 8.12 -2.69 -16.17
CA ASP A 58 7.96 -3.01 -17.59
C ASP A 58 6.57 -3.59 -17.91
N GLN A 59 5.82 -4.06 -16.91
CA GLN A 59 4.52 -4.68 -17.12
C GLN A 59 3.41 -3.65 -17.25
N PRO A 60 2.33 -3.94 -18.03
CA PRO A 60 1.15 -3.08 -18.09
C PRO A 60 0.57 -2.81 -16.70
N ALA A 61 0.11 -1.57 -16.47
CA ALA A 61 -0.44 -1.14 -15.19
C ALA A 61 -1.53 -2.08 -14.65
N ILE A 62 -2.39 -2.59 -15.54
CA ILE A 62 -3.45 -3.54 -15.16
C ILE A 62 -2.88 -4.86 -14.60
N THR A 63 -1.79 -5.37 -15.18
CA THR A 63 -1.12 -6.59 -14.70
C THR A 63 -0.52 -6.35 -13.32
N ARG A 64 0.17 -5.21 -13.13
CA ARG A 64 0.75 -4.81 -11.84
C ARG A 64 -0.32 -4.68 -10.76
N TYR A 65 -1.47 -4.10 -11.11
CA TYR A 65 -2.60 -3.97 -10.19
C TYR A 65 -3.15 -5.34 -9.73
N PHE A 66 -3.42 -6.26 -10.66
CA PHE A 66 -3.91 -7.60 -10.31
C PHE A 66 -2.87 -8.42 -9.53
N LEU A 67 -1.59 -8.29 -9.86
CA LEU A 67 -0.51 -8.91 -9.09
C LEU A 67 -0.49 -8.39 -7.65
N MET A 68 -0.59 -7.07 -7.46
CA MET A 68 -0.66 -6.45 -6.14
C MET A 68 -1.87 -6.95 -5.35
N LEU A 69 -3.06 -7.01 -5.95
CA LEU A 69 -4.26 -7.56 -5.29
C LEU A 69 -4.09 -9.03 -4.90
N ARG A 70 -3.47 -9.84 -5.77
CA ARG A 70 -3.19 -11.25 -5.49
C ARG A 70 -2.24 -11.40 -4.32
N ASN A 71 -1.16 -10.63 -4.29
CA ASN A 71 -0.15 -10.68 -3.23
C ASN A 71 -0.79 -10.26 -1.89
N LEU A 72 -1.57 -9.17 -1.88
CA LEU A 72 -2.32 -8.75 -0.69
C LEU A 72 -3.30 -9.82 -0.20
N ALA A 73 -3.96 -10.56 -1.10
CA ALA A 73 -4.89 -11.63 -0.73
C ALA A 73 -4.21 -12.82 -0.02
N VAL A 74 -2.92 -13.03 -0.25
CA VAL A 74 -2.10 -14.05 0.45
C VAL A 74 -1.23 -13.44 1.55
N PHE A 75 -1.53 -12.21 1.98
CA PHE A 75 -0.80 -11.46 3.01
C PHE A 75 0.68 -11.20 2.66
N ASP A 76 1.00 -11.16 1.36
CA ASP A 76 2.30 -10.71 0.87
C ASP A 76 2.25 -9.21 0.56
N PHE A 77 2.86 -8.42 1.43
CA PHE A 77 2.95 -6.96 1.31
C PHE A 77 4.19 -6.51 0.53
N GLY A 78 5.12 -7.42 0.23
CA GLY A 78 6.39 -7.12 -0.42
C GLY A 78 7.30 -6.21 0.40
N VAL A 79 8.16 -5.49 -0.32
CA VAL A 79 9.19 -4.59 0.25
C VAL A 79 8.80 -3.15 -0.02
N SER A 80 8.95 -2.29 0.99
CA SER A 80 8.84 -0.85 0.81
C SER A 80 10.06 -0.36 0.04
N MET A 81 9.84 0.11 -1.20
CA MET A 81 10.93 0.71 -1.99
C MET A 81 11.57 1.87 -1.21
N ALA A 82 10.75 2.74 -0.64
CA ALA A 82 11.21 3.99 -0.01
C ALA A 82 12.06 3.78 1.25
N GLN A 83 11.92 2.63 1.92
CA GLN A 83 12.61 2.32 3.17
C GLN A 83 13.47 1.05 3.08
N GLU A 84 13.55 0.45 1.89
CA GLU A 84 14.35 -0.75 1.58
C GLU A 84 14.18 -1.92 2.57
N ARG A 85 12.99 -2.06 3.15
CA ARG A 85 12.67 -3.07 4.17
C ARG A 85 11.25 -3.62 3.98
N PRO A 86 10.89 -4.77 4.60
CA PRO A 86 9.56 -5.35 4.46
C PRO A 86 8.46 -4.32 4.72
N ALA A 87 7.48 -4.23 3.80
CA ALA A 87 6.41 -3.25 3.92
C ALA A 87 5.54 -3.48 5.16
N PHE A 88 5.43 -4.74 5.60
CA PHE A 88 4.71 -5.09 6.82
C PHE A 88 5.34 -4.44 8.08
N ASP A 89 6.66 -4.40 8.18
CA ASP A 89 7.35 -3.76 9.31
C ASP A 89 7.09 -2.26 9.33
N VAL A 90 7.05 -1.63 8.14
CA VAL A 90 6.70 -0.21 8.00
C VAL A 90 5.27 0.06 8.50
N ILE A 91 4.33 -0.84 8.20
CA ILE A 91 2.95 -0.76 8.68
C ILE A 91 2.92 -0.90 10.22
N LEU A 92 3.68 -1.83 10.78
CA LEU A 92 3.75 -2.04 12.23
C LEU A 92 4.32 -0.82 12.95
N ASP A 93 5.32 -0.15 12.39
CA ASP A 93 5.88 1.07 12.97
C ASP A 93 4.86 2.24 12.98
N ALA A 94 3.97 2.29 11.99
CA ALA A 94 2.92 3.31 11.91
C ALA A 94 1.70 3.00 12.80
N LEU A 95 1.46 1.73 13.09
CA LEU A 95 0.26 1.24 13.77
C LEU A 95 0.00 1.91 15.14
N PRO A 96 0.98 2.09 16.05
CA PRO A 96 0.75 2.73 17.35
C PRO A 96 0.16 4.13 17.22
N ASN A 97 0.67 4.93 16.29
CA ASN A 97 0.18 6.29 16.07
C ASN A 97 -1.26 6.28 15.56
N THR A 98 -1.60 5.39 14.62
CA THR A 98 -2.99 5.23 14.15
C THR A 98 -3.94 4.80 15.26
N LEU A 99 -3.51 3.90 16.14
CA LEU A 99 -4.31 3.43 17.27
C LEU A 99 -4.54 4.55 18.29
N ILE A 100 -3.51 5.32 18.63
CA ILE A 100 -3.63 6.49 19.53
C ILE A 100 -4.61 7.49 18.94
N LEU A 101 -4.46 7.83 17.65
CA LEU A 101 -5.33 8.79 16.98
C LEU A 101 -6.78 8.31 16.97
N SER A 102 -7.00 7.04 16.63
CA SER A 102 -8.33 6.42 16.63
C SER A 102 -8.96 6.40 18.01
N ALA A 103 -8.18 6.09 19.06
CA ALA A 103 -8.65 6.09 20.44
C ALA A 103 -9.07 7.49 20.90
N ILE A 104 -8.27 8.52 20.60
CA ILE A 104 -8.61 9.92 20.90
C ILE A 104 -9.88 10.33 20.15
N THR A 105 -9.99 10.00 18.87
CA THR A 105 -11.19 10.30 18.07
C THR A 105 -12.43 9.65 18.68
N LEU A 106 -12.36 8.38 19.10
CA LEU A 106 -13.48 7.70 19.77
C LEU A 106 -13.86 8.39 21.09
N LEU A 107 -12.87 8.81 21.88
CA LEU A 107 -13.08 9.52 23.15
C LEU A 107 -13.69 10.91 22.96
N VAL A 108 -13.40 11.59 21.85
CA VAL A 108 -13.98 12.90 21.53
C VAL A 108 -15.38 12.76 20.96
N ILE A 109 -15.60 11.82 20.04
CA ILE A 109 -16.91 11.65 19.38
C ILE A 109 -17.98 11.20 20.37
N PHE A 110 -17.68 10.26 21.27
CA PHE A 110 -18.70 9.65 22.12
C PHE A 110 -19.39 10.64 23.09
N PRO A 111 -18.70 11.65 23.66
CA PRO A 111 -19.33 12.69 24.49
C PRO A 111 -19.93 13.86 23.72
N THR A 112 -19.46 14.15 22.49
CA THR A 112 -19.91 15.31 21.70
C THR A 112 -20.93 14.98 20.61
N GLY A 113 -21.15 13.69 20.33
CA GLY A 113 -22.04 13.18 19.28
C GLY A 113 -23.37 12.64 19.78
#